data_AF-A0A859QKJ9-F1
#
_entry.id   AF-A0A859QKJ9-F1
#
_cell.length_a   1.000
_cell.length_b   1.000
_cell.length_c   1.000
_cell.angle_alpha   90.00
_cell.angle_beta   90.00
_cell.angle_gamma   90.00
#
_symmetry.space_group_name_H-M   'P 1'
#
loop_
_entity.id
_entity.type
_entity.pdbx_description
1 polymer ?
#
loop_
_entity_poly.entity_id
_entity_poly.type
_entity_poly.pdbx_seq_one_letter_code
_entity_poly.pdbx_strand_id
1 'polypeptide(L)'
;MVRRNKLLGMWAAEKLGLVGESAKAYSDELAEGTLDVERADVLRKVREDFNAAGVVQTDEQILCVMSEFWLEAGNQKRPGRADATDVALVQIARNLQTK
;
A
#
# COMPACT_ATOMS: atom_id res chain seq x y z
N MET A 1 5.98 5.70 -11.09
CA MET A 1 5.40 4.34 -11.20
C MET A 1 5.56 3.52 -9.92
N VAL A 2 6.78 3.35 -9.39
CA VAL A 2 7.07 2.52 -8.19
C VAL A 2 6.09 2.75 -7.02
N ARG A 3 5.82 4.01 -6.63
CA ARG A 3 4.91 4.32 -5.51
C ARG A 3 3.47 3.83 -5.73
N ARG A 4 2.89 4.10 -6.91
CA ARG A 4 1.56 3.59 -7.30
C ARG A 4 1.53 2.07 -7.27
N ASN A 5 2.56 1.42 -7.81
CA ASN A 5 2.61 -0.03 -7.90
C ASN A 5 2.78 -0.69 -6.53
N LYS A 6 3.48 -0.02 -5.61
CA LYS A 6 3.59 -0.45 -4.22
C LYS A 6 2.23 -0.40 -3.51
N LEU A 7 1.45 0.67 -3.70
CA LEU A 7 0.08 0.76 -3.18
C LEU A 7 -0.82 -0.34 -3.77
N LEU A 8 -0.77 -0.53 -5.09
CA LEU A 8 -1.50 -1.58 -5.78
C LEU A 8 -1.11 -2.97 -5.29
N GLY A 9 0.18 -3.21 -5.05
CA GLY A 9 0.69 -4.48 -4.54
C GLY A 9 0.26 -4.75 -3.11
N MET A 10 0.17 -3.72 -2.25
CA MET A 10 -0.41 -3.87 -0.92
C MET A 10 -1.88 -4.26 -0.99
N TRP A 11 -2.66 -3.56 -1.82
CA TRP A 11 -4.07 -3.86 -2.02
C TRP A 11 -4.29 -5.29 -2.55
N ALA A 12 -3.49 -5.71 -3.53
CA ALA A 12 -3.58 -7.05 -4.09
C ALA A 12 -3.17 -8.11 -3.06
N ALA A 13 -2.11 -7.86 -2.28
CA ALA A 13 -1.72 -8.73 -1.18
C ALA A 13 -2.84 -8.93 -0.15
N GLU A 14 -3.55 -7.86 0.22
CA GLU A 14 -4.70 -7.96 1.13
C GLU A 14 -5.81 -8.83 0.55
N LYS A 15 -6.10 -8.71 -0.76
CA LYS A 15 -7.09 -9.56 -1.44
C LYS A 15 -6.66 -11.02 -1.53
N LEU A 16 -5.37 -11.27 -1.64
CA LEU A 16 -4.76 -12.60 -1.60
C LEU A 16 -4.68 -13.18 -0.18
N GLY A 17 -5.08 -12.43 0.85
CA GLY A 17 -4.97 -12.85 2.25
C GLY A 17 -3.54 -12.85 2.78
N LEU A 18 -2.61 -12.18 2.10
CA LEU A 18 -1.24 -11.99 2.57
C LEU A 18 -1.22 -10.87 3.62
N VAL A 19 -0.48 -11.08 4.71
CA VAL A 19 -0.36 -10.11 5.81
C VAL A 19 1.09 -9.92 6.22
N GLY A 20 1.38 -8.78 6.87
CA GLY A 20 2.69 -8.48 7.43
C GLY A 20 3.80 -8.48 6.37
N GLU A 21 4.82 -9.30 6.60
CA GLU A 21 6.01 -9.33 5.74
C GLU A 21 5.73 -9.91 4.35
N SER A 22 4.82 -10.89 4.24
CA SER A 22 4.42 -11.46 2.94
C SER A 22 3.70 -10.43 2.06
N ALA A 23 2.86 -9.58 2.66
CA ALA A 23 2.18 -8.51 1.93
C ALA A 23 3.19 -7.46 1.43
N LYS A 24 4.17 -7.12 2.27
CA LYS A 24 5.22 -6.17 1.92
C LYS A 24 6.13 -6.73 0.81
N ALA A 25 6.51 -8.00 0.89
CA ALA A 25 7.32 -8.66 -0.11
C ALA A 25 6.61 -8.70 -1.48
N TYR A 26 5.33 -9.06 -1.50
CA TYR A 26 4.52 -9.03 -2.73
C TYR A 26 4.41 -7.62 -3.32
N SER A 27 4.19 -6.62 -2.46
CA SER A 27 4.14 -5.21 -2.85
C SER A 27 5.46 -4.70 -3.46
N ASP A 28 6.59 -5.06 -2.85
CA ASP A 28 7.92 -4.68 -3.34
C ASP A 28 8.26 -5.40 -4.65
N GLU A 29 7.94 -6.69 -4.78
CA GLU A 29 8.11 -7.45 -6.03
C GLU A 29 7.29 -6.83 -7.17
N LEU A 30 6.04 -6.44 -6.92
CA LEU A 30 5.19 -5.81 -7.93
C LEU A 30 5.73 -4.45 -8.37
N ALA A 31 6.29 -3.69 -7.42
CA ALA A 31 6.89 -2.38 -7.68
C ALA A 31 8.20 -2.49 -8.48
N GLU A 32 9.05 -3.47 -8.16
CA GLU A 32 10.31 -3.75 -8.84
C GLU A 32 10.08 -4.34 -10.24
N GLY A 33 9.14 -5.28 -10.37
CA GLY A 33 8.79 -5.91 -11.65
C GLY A 33 8.32 -4.90 -12.71
N THR A 34 7.79 -3.75 -12.31
CA THR A 34 7.40 -2.70 -13.28
C THR A 34 8.57 -1.89 -13.84
N LEU A 35 9.75 -1.97 -13.22
CA LEU A 35 10.96 -1.34 -13.76
C LEU A 35 11.48 -2.08 -15.00
N ASP A 36 11.07 -3.34 -15.15
CA ASP A 36 11.45 -4.22 -16.22
C ASP A 36 10.35 -4.21 -17.30
N VAL A 37 10.70 -3.82 -18.53
CA VAL A 37 9.74 -3.59 -19.62
C VAL A 37 8.98 -4.87 -19.97
N GLU A 38 9.59 -6.04 -19.80
CA GLU A 38 8.95 -7.34 -20.04
C GLU A 38 7.96 -7.72 -18.93
N ARG A 39 8.15 -7.20 -17.71
CA ARG A 39 7.28 -7.40 -16.53
C ARG A 39 6.40 -6.20 -16.20
N ALA A 40 6.38 -5.18 -17.07
CA ALA A 40 5.59 -3.97 -16.89
C ALA A 40 4.07 -4.19 -16.97
N ASP A 41 3.64 -5.39 -17.37
CA ASP A 41 2.23 -5.79 -17.44
C ASP A 41 1.66 -6.15 -16.06
N VAL A 42 1.54 -5.13 -15.21
CA VAL A 42 1.08 -5.24 -13.82
C VAL A 42 -0.35 -5.77 -13.72
N LEU A 43 -1.21 -5.41 -14.68
CA LEU A 43 -2.60 -5.88 -14.72
C LEU A 43 -2.63 -7.40 -14.90
N ARG A 44 -1.87 -7.92 -15.88
CA ARG A 44 -1.82 -9.36 -16.15
C ARG A 44 -1.31 -10.14 -14.94
N LYS A 45 -0.23 -9.69 -14.30
CA LYS A 45 0.32 -10.37 -13.11
C LYS A 45 -0.71 -10.45 -11.97
N VAL A 46 -1.31 -9.32 -11.59
CA VAL A 46 -2.32 -9.29 -10.51
C VAL A 46 -3.53 -10.15 -10.87
N ARG A 47 -3.93 -10.18 -12.15
CA ARG A 47 -5.03 -11.01 -12.63
C ARG A 47 -4.73 -12.50 -12.53
N GLU A 48 -3.51 -12.91 -12.89
CA GLU A 48 -3.05 -14.29 -12.77
C GLU A 48 -2.99 -14.72 -11.30
N ASP A 49 -2.43 -13.88 -10.42
CA ASP A 49 -2.34 -14.15 -8.98
C ASP A 49 -3.74 -14.27 -8.34
N PHE A 50 -4.67 -13.39 -8.71
CA PHE A 50 -6.06 -13.46 -8.25
C PHE A 50 -6.78 -14.71 -8.74
N ASN A 51 -6.57 -15.10 -10.01
CA ASN A 51 -7.15 -16.32 -10.53
C ASN A 51 -6.60 -17.56 -9.80
N ALA A 52 -5.30 -17.60 -9.53
CA ALA A 52 -4.66 -18.67 -8.77
C ALA A 52 -5.19 -18.77 -7.32
N ALA A 53 -5.51 -17.64 -6.70
CA ALA A 53 -6.06 -17.58 -5.34
C ALA A 53 -7.60 -17.67 -5.27
N GLY A 54 -8.30 -17.73 -6.41
CA GLY A 54 -9.77 -17.74 -6.46
C GLY A 54 -10.42 -16.39 -6.07
N VAL A 55 -9.68 -15.29 -6.15
CA VAL A 55 -10.18 -13.94 -5.88
C VAL A 55 -10.97 -13.43 -7.09
N VAL A 56 -12.26 -13.14 -6.89
CA VAL A 56 -13.13 -12.63 -7.95
C VAL A 56 -12.98 -11.11 -8.05
N GLN A 57 -12.16 -10.65 -8.99
CA GLN A 57 -12.03 -9.24 -9.38
C GLN A 57 -11.93 -9.14 -10.91
N THR A 58 -12.68 -8.23 -11.52
CA THR A 58 -12.65 -7.99 -12.97
C THR A 58 -11.48 -7.09 -13.37
N ASP A 59 -11.10 -7.13 -14.65
CA ASP A 59 -10.05 -6.25 -15.18
C ASP A 59 -10.41 -4.77 -14.97
N GLU A 60 -11.67 -4.39 -15.20
CA GLU A 60 -12.18 -3.04 -14.94
C GLU A 60 -12.02 -2.62 -13.47
N GLN A 61 -12.27 -3.52 -12.52
CA GLN A 61 -12.08 -3.23 -11.10
C GLN A 61 -10.60 -3.00 -10.78
N ILE A 62 -9.71 -3.84 -11.32
CA ILE A 62 -8.26 -3.68 -11.11
C ILE A 62 -7.78 -2.36 -11.73
N LEU A 63 -8.24 -2.04 -12.95
CA LEU A 63 -7.89 -0.78 -13.64
C LEU A 63 -8.43 0.46 -12.92
N CYS A 64 -9.62 0.38 -12.33
CA CYS A 64 -10.20 1.44 -11.52
C CYS A 64 -9.30 1.73 -10.30
N VAL A 65 -8.90 0.68 -9.57
CA VAL A 65 -7.98 0.78 -8.42
C VAL A 65 -6.61 1.30 -8.84
N MET A 66 -6.07 0.85 -9.98
CA MET A 66 -4.82 1.39 -10.53
C MET A 66 -4.90 2.89 -10.81
N SER A 67 -6.05 3.36 -11.30
CA SER A 67 -6.32 4.77 -11.59
C SER A 67 -6.50 5.59 -10.33
N GLU A 68 -7.17 5.04 -9.30
CA GLU A 68 -7.30 5.65 -7.98
C GLU A 68 -5.92 5.85 -7.32
N PHE A 69 -5.06 4.83 -7.36
CA PHE A 69 -3.72 4.95 -6.78
C PHE A 69 -2.77 5.87 -7.57
N TRP A 70 -3.04 6.14 -8.85
CA TRP A 70 -2.33 7.22 -9.55
C TRP A 70 -2.64 8.58 -8.94
N LEU A 71 -3.93 8.82 -8.63
CA LEU A 71 -4.38 10.07 -8.02
C LEU A 71 -3.86 10.17 -6.58
N GLU A 72 -3.95 9.09 -5.81
CA GLU A 72 -3.50 9.08 -4.42
C GLU A 72 -1.98 9.20 -4.30
N ALA A 73 -1.20 8.52 -5.14
CA ALA A 73 0.26 8.68 -5.18
C ALA A 73 0.69 10.10 -5.58
N GLY A 74 -0.10 10.80 -6.41
CA GLY A 74 0.09 12.21 -6.74
C GLY A 74 -0.30 13.14 -5.59
N ASN A 75 -1.30 12.75 -4.79
CA ASN A 75 -1.82 13.53 -3.67
C ASN A 75 -1.17 13.19 -2.32
N GLN A 76 -0.28 12.19 -2.26
CA GLN A 76 0.46 11.77 -1.08
C GLN A 76 1.49 12.83 -0.68
N LYS A 77 1.01 14.01 -0.28
CA LYS A 77 1.68 14.83 0.72
C LYS A 77 1.74 13.96 1.97
N ARG A 78 2.97 13.74 2.45
CA ARG A 78 3.37 12.93 3.62
C ARG A 78 2.21 12.76 4.61
N PRO A 79 1.89 11.55 5.10
CA PRO A 79 1.07 11.47 6.29
C PRO A 79 1.81 12.28 7.35
N GLY A 80 1.17 13.35 7.81
CA GLY A 80 1.66 14.15 8.91
C GLY A 80 1.96 13.19 10.04
N ARG A 81 3.19 13.26 10.55
CA ARG A 81 3.61 12.59 11.78
C ARG A 81 2.71 13.10 12.92
N ALA A 82 1.58 12.45 13.11
CA ALA A 82 0.59 12.77 14.12
C ALA A 82 0.88 12.04 15.45
N ASP A 83 2.15 11.86 15.81
CA ASP A 83 2.51 10.99 16.94
C ASP A 83 3.76 11.44 17.72
N ALA A 84 3.94 12.75 17.91
CA ALA A 84 5.02 13.25 18.78
C ALA A 84 4.63 14.42 19.69
N THR A 85 3.47 15.04 19.51
CA THR A 85 3.08 16.22 20.30
C THR A 85 2.12 15.88 21.45
N ASP A 86 1.40 14.75 21.38
CA ASP A 86 0.42 14.37 22.41
C ASP A 86 1.09 13.79 23.67
N VAL A 87 2.11 12.95 23.49
CA VAL A 87 2.87 12.35 24.61
C VAL A 87 3.65 13.40 25.42
N ALA A 88 4.18 14.42 24.75
CA ALA A 88 4.95 15.48 25.40
C ALA A 88 4.08 16.34 26.34
N LEU A 89 2.82 16.61 25.97
CA LEU A 89 1.89 17.35 26.82
C LEU A 89 1.42 16.54 28.03
N VAL A 90 1.18 15.23 27.85
CA VAL A 90 0.77 14.34 28.96
C VAL A 90 1.88 14.17 30.01
N GLN A 91 3.16 14.13 29.61
CA GLN A 91 4.26 14.02 30.57
C GLN A 91 4.52 15.32 31.35
N ILE A 92 4.32 16.49 30.75
CA ILE A 92 4.44 17.77 31.46
C ILE A 92 3.32 17.93 32.48
N ALA A 93 2.09 17.58 32.11
CA ALA A 93 0.94 17.65 33.03
C ALA A 93 1.08 16.72 34.25
N ARG A 94 1.70 15.55 34.08
CA ARG A 94 1.92 14.58 35.17
C ARG A 94 2.93 15.08 36.23
N ASN A 95 3.95 15.84 35.83
CA ASN A 95 4.98 16.34 36.74
C ASN A 95 4.57 17.61 37.51
N LEU A 96 3.46 18.27 37.13
CA LEU A 96 2.96 19.46 37.83
C LEU A 96 2.03 19.14 39.01
N GLN A 97 1.46 17.92 39.06
CA GLN A 97 0.52 17.50 40.11
C GLN A 97 1.19 16.80 41.31
N THR A 98 2.52 16.69 41.31
CA THR A 98 3.30 16.10 42.40
C THR A 98 4.08 17.18 43.16
N LYS A 99 3.37 18.08 43.84
CA LYS A 99 3.84 18.83 45.01
C LYS A 99 2.69 19.07 45.98
#